data_AF-A0A8H6PTT2-F1
#
_entry.id   AF-A0A8H6PTT2-F1
#
_cell.length_a   1.000
_cell.length_b   1.000
_cell.length_c   1.000
_cell.angle_alpha   90.00
_cell.angle_beta   90.00
_cell.angle_gamma   90.00
#
_symmetry.space_group_name_H-M   'P 1'
#
loop_
_entity.id
_entity.type
_entity.pdbx_description
1 polymer ?
#
loop_
_entity_poly.entity_id
_entity_poly.type
_entity_poly.pdbx_seq_one_letter_code
_entity_poly.pdbx_strand_id
1 'polypeptide(L)'
;MALETLPAELRIHILKSMPDVETLHNLIRVSATYWNTYRFSQRSILDRLVREHYGAVGLEEPIMAVQSAGLRAEESANKRRIVEVLDRQRNGSIRSKLDPSDSIDLLHLHQTFQTLLDTFCSHARRSSQTEPLGRQHTAPLRLSPTEKGRILRALCRLQTYCNVFGAREWTEPADDLSVPSRSKRTSSTWYKNFTISEMWRLCFSSMAPWEVEEFGSVWVLMRNEYKRMFDEIKREFPRTDSRWRALRPASLPADPWELYPSSSDDVNDYSIYFNHLVLLGPIFLHKVLSQKRREDRWRLLACNAISSKSSFMDTVQVVRSPSPQLWSAEKCMDDTPEVLRTMPDIDQPNPGWKRHWYSQDVTGCEIFTLRSAAGESEAAQLRTFGYCAGWEFGYALWDGVN
;
A
#
# COMPACT_ATOMS: atom_id res chain seq x y z
N MET A 1 -7.73 27.82 -38.80
CA MET A 1 -8.73 26.74 -38.74
C MET A 1 -8.89 26.35 -37.28
N ALA A 2 -10.09 26.47 -36.71
CA ALA A 2 -10.32 26.15 -35.30
C ALA A 2 -10.48 24.63 -35.14
N LEU A 3 -9.82 24.03 -34.16
CA LEU A 3 -9.96 22.59 -33.80
C LEU A 3 -11.41 22.16 -33.52
N GLU A 4 -12.30 23.14 -33.31
CA GLU A 4 -13.71 22.96 -33.05
C GLU A 4 -14.54 22.65 -34.31
N THR A 5 -14.05 22.99 -35.51
CA THR A 5 -14.75 22.71 -36.77
C THR A 5 -14.50 21.30 -37.29
N LEU A 6 -13.74 20.48 -36.54
CA LEU A 6 -13.46 19.10 -36.90
C LEU A 6 -14.71 18.21 -36.76
N PRO A 7 -14.88 17.20 -37.64
CA PRO A 7 -15.86 16.13 -37.47
C PRO A 7 -15.79 15.50 -36.07
N ALA A 8 -16.92 14.98 -35.59
CA ALA A 8 -17.03 14.44 -34.24
C ALA A 8 -16.05 13.27 -34.03
N GLU A 9 -15.82 12.46 -35.05
CA GLU A 9 -14.91 11.31 -35.06
C GLU A 9 -13.46 11.76 -34.80
N LEU A 10 -13.00 12.82 -35.46
CA LEU A 10 -11.66 13.37 -35.26
C LEU A 10 -11.51 13.99 -33.87
N ARG A 11 -12.55 14.65 -33.36
CA ARG A 11 -12.56 15.16 -31.98
C ARG A 11 -12.50 14.04 -30.95
N ILE A 12 -13.21 12.93 -31.17
CA ILE A 12 -13.13 11.73 -30.31
C ILE A 12 -11.72 11.15 -30.37
N HIS A 13 -11.10 11.05 -31.55
CA HIS A 13 -9.72 10.58 -31.68
C HIS A 13 -8.75 11.46 -30.91
N ILE A 14 -8.86 12.79 -31.03
CA ILE A 14 -8.03 13.74 -30.26
C ILE A 14 -8.20 13.51 -28.75
N LEU A 15 -9.45 13.41 -28.25
CA LEU A 15 -9.72 13.13 -26.84
C LEU A 15 -9.16 11.77 -26.39
N LYS A 16 -9.21 10.76 -27.26
CA LYS A 16 -8.61 9.43 -27.02
C LYS A 16 -7.10 9.41 -27.16
N SER A 17 -6.46 10.44 -27.71
CA SER A 17 -5.01 10.54 -27.78
C SER A 17 -4.42 11.34 -26.62
N MET A 18 -5.26 11.86 -25.70
CA MET A 18 -4.77 12.58 -24.52
C MET A 18 -3.98 11.62 -23.61
N PRO A 19 -2.78 12.02 -23.16
CA PRO A 19 -1.88 11.14 -22.39
C PRO A 19 -2.28 11.02 -20.91
N ASP A 20 -3.03 11.98 -20.38
CA ASP A 20 -3.39 12.03 -18.96
C ASP A 20 -4.71 12.80 -18.74
N VAL A 21 -5.24 12.69 -17.51
CA VAL A 21 -6.51 13.30 -17.09
C VAL A 21 -6.44 14.82 -17.04
N GLU A 22 -5.30 15.40 -16.68
CA GLU A 22 -5.13 16.86 -16.57
C GLU A 22 -5.20 17.51 -17.96
N THR A 23 -4.49 16.95 -18.93
CA THR A 23 -4.52 17.39 -20.33
C THR A 23 -5.93 17.25 -20.91
N LEU A 24 -6.60 16.12 -20.65
CA LEU A 24 -8.01 15.92 -21.03
C LEU A 24 -8.91 16.98 -20.40
N HIS A 25 -8.76 17.22 -19.09
CA HIS A 25 -9.55 18.18 -18.32
C HIS A 25 -9.34 19.63 -18.81
N ASN A 26 -8.10 20.00 -19.15
CA ASN A 26 -7.80 21.32 -19.68
C ASN A 26 -8.45 21.56 -21.05
N LEU A 27 -8.42 20.56 -21.94
CA LEU A 27 -9.04 20.68 -23.27
C LEU A 27 -10.55 20.84 -23.19
N ILE A 28 -11.22 20.02 -22.38
CA ILE A 28 -12.68 20.08 -22.23
C ILE A 28 -13.15 21.34 -21.49
N ARG A 29 -12.30 21.92 -20.64
CA ARG A 29 -12.60 23.18 -19.94
C ARG A 29 -12.52 24.39 -20.87
N VAL A 30 -11.62 24.37 -21.84
CA VAL A 30 -11.39 25.48 -22.77
C VAL A 30 -12.35 25.49 -23.96
N SER A 31 -12.96 24.34 -24.31
CA SER A 31 -13.88 24.24 -25.45
C SER A 31 -15.17 23.48 -25.12
N ALA A 32 -16.31 24.18 -25.25
CA ALA A 32 -17.64 23.59 -25.11
C ALA A 32 -17.90 22.48 -26.15
N THR A 33 -17.33 22.62 -27.35
CA THR A 33 -17.42 21.64 -28.42
C THR A 33 -16.74 20.32 -28.03
N TYR A 34 -15.55 20.39 -27.42
CA TYR A 34 -14.86 19.21 -26.89
C TYR A 34 -15.52 18.65 -25.63
N TRP A 35 -16.09 19.48 -24.76
CA TRP A 35 -16.90 19.02 -23.63
C TRP A 35 -18.09 18.16 -24.07
N ASN A 36 -18.83 18.60 -25.08
CA ASN A 36 -19.96 17.84 -25.63
C ASN A 36 -19.52 16.51 -26.25
N THR A 37 -18.42 16.50 -27.01
CA THR A 37 -17.85 15.28 -27.58
C THR A 37 -17.34 14.33 -26.48
N TYR A 38 -16.70 14.88 -25.44
CA TYR A 38 -16.26 14.12 -24.28
C TYR A 38 -17.45 13.46 -23.59
N ARG A 39 -18.54 14.17 -23.31
CA ARG A 39 -19.75 13.57 -22.71
C ARG A 39 -20.27 12.37 -23.50
N PHE A 40 -20.25 12.43 -24.83
CA PHE A 40 -20.72 11.34 -25.68
C PHE A 40 -19.80 10.10 -25.64
N SER A 41 -18.49 10.30 -25.46
CA SER A 41 -17.47 9.25 -25.53
C SER A 41 -16.75 8.98 -24.19
N GLN A 42 -17.24 9.58 -23.10
CA GLN A 42 -16.60 9.64 -21.79
C GLN A 42 -16.20 8.26 -21.30
N ARG A 43 -17.13 7.30 -21.34
CA ARG A 43 -16.88 5.93 -20.88
C ARG A 43 -15.70 5.28 -21.61
N SER A 44 -15.64 5.42 -22.93
CA SER A 44 -14.57 4.83 -23.73
C SER A 44 -13.22 5.51 -23.51
N ILE A 45 -13.21 6.83 -23.30
CA ILE A 45 -11.99 7.60 -23.05
C ILE A 45 -11.41 7.23 -21.68
N LEU A 46 -12.25 7.20 -20.65
CA LEU A 46 -11.82 6.92 -19.28
C LEU A 46 -11.42 5.45 -19.09
N ASP A 47 -12.18 4.49 -19.62
CA ASP A 47 -11.81 3.05 -19.55
C ASP A 47 -10.45 2.79 -20.22
N ARG A 48 -10.17 3.45 -21.36
CA ARG A 48 -8.86 3.38 -22.01
C ARG A 48 -7.75 3.93 -21.12
N LEU A 49 -7.92 5.15 -20.59
CA LEU A 49 -6.91 5.79 -19.72
C LEU A 49 -6.59 4.90 -18.50
N VAL A 50 -7.62 4.37 -17.85
CA VAL A 50 -7.46 3.46 -16.71
C VAL A 50 -6.63 2.22 -17.11
N ARG A 51 -6.99 1.56 -18.22
CA ARG A 51 -6.26 0.36 -18.69
C ARG A 51 -4.81 0.66 -19.04
N GLU A 52 -4.55 1.81 -19.67
CA GLU A 52 -3.19 2.23 -20.01
C GLU A 52 -2.34 2.54 -18.78
N HIS A 53 -2.91 3.20 -17.76
CA HIS A 53 -2.18 3.55 -16.55
C HIS A 53 -1.85 2.34 -15.68
N TYR A 54 -2.78 1.40 -15.53
CA TYR A 54 -2.55 0.19 -14.73
C TYR A 54 -1.79 -0.90 -15.49
N GLY A 55 -1.90 -0.95 -16.83
CA GLY A 55 -1.04 -1.74 -17.70
C GLY A 55 -0.86 -3.19 -17.22
N ALA A 56 0.38 -3.52 -16.83
CA ALA A 56 0.77 -4.86 -16.38
C ALA A 56 0.11 -5.31 -15.06
N VAL A 57 -0.39 -4.39 -14.22
CA VAL A 57 -1.04 -4.72 -12.95
C VAL A 57 -2.43 -5.33 -13.14
N GLY A 58 -3.07 -5.06 -14.28
CA GLY A 58 -4.50 -5.35 -14.46
C GLY A 58 -5.40 -4.40 -13.64
N LEU A 59 -6.70 -4.71 -13.59
CA LEU A 59 -7.71 -3.87 -12.94
C LEU A 59 -8.30 -4.48 -11.67
N GLU A 60 -7.98 -5.73 -11.38
CA GLU A 60 -8.47 -6.52 -10.26
C GLU A 60 -8.13 -5.83 -8.93
N GLU A 61 -6.85 -5.58 -8.70
CA GLU A 61 -6.33 -4.97 -7.47
C GLU A 61 -6.78 -3.51 -7.31
N PRO A 62 -6.70 -2.65 -8.34
CA PRO A 62 -7.23 -1.29 -8.27
C PRO A 62 -8.73 -1.21 -8.00
N ILE A 63 -9.55 -2.04 -8.67
CA ILE A 63 -11.01 -2.05 -8.49
C ILE A 63 -11.35 -2.42 -7.05
N MET A 64 -10.66 -3.40 -6.46
CA MET A 64 -10.87 -3.76 -5.06
C MET A 64 -10.47 -2.64 -4.09
N ALA A 65 -9.36 -1.95 -4.37
CA ALA A 65 -8.93 -0.82 -3.55
C ALA A 65 -9.99 0.29 -3.53
N VAL A 66 -10.66 0.55 -4.66
CA VAL A 66 -11.78 1.51 -4.74
C VAL A 66 -13.04 0.94 -4.08
N GLN A 67 -13.46 -0.29 -4.40
CA GLN A 67 -14.71 -0.89 -3.90
C GLN A 67 -14.70 -1.21 -2.41
N SER A 68 -13.52 -1.41 -1.81
CA SER A 68 -13.36 -1.62 -0.38
C SER A 68 -13.49 -0.34 0.45
N ALA A 69 -13.49 0.84 -0.19
CA ALA A 69 -13.66 2.11 0.50
C ALA A 69 -14.95 2.11 1.34
N GLY A 70 -14.81 2.38 2.63
CA GLY A 70 -15.93 2.38 3.58
C GLY A 70 -16.33 1.02 4.14
N LEU A 71 -15.80 -0.11 3.64
CA LEU A 71 -16.11 -1.45 4.14
C LEU A 71 -15.34 -1.78 5.43
N ARG A 72 -15.74 -1.19 6.55
CA ARG A 72 -15.00 -1.33 7.81
C ARG A 72 -15.31 -2.66 8.49
N ALA A 73 -14.26 -3.42 8.81
CA ALA A 73 -14.39 -4.69 9.53
C ALA A 73 -14.85 -4.54 10.99
N GLU A 74 -14.78 -3.34 11.56
CA GLU A 74 -15.34 -3.02 12.90
C GLU A 74 -16.87 -3.02 12.92
N GLU A 75 -17.49 -2.75 11.78
CA GLU A 75 -18.95 -2.71 11.63
C GLU A 75 -19.44 -4.10 11.21
N SER A 76 -20.13 -4.80 12.11
CA SER A 76 -20.60 -6.18 11.87
C SER A 76 -21.48 -6.32 10.61
N ALA A 77 -22.23 -5.27 10.26
CA ALA A 77 -23.04 -5.20 9.04
C ALA A 77 -22.21 -5.35 7.75
N ASN A 78 -20.94 -4.94 7.76
CA ASN A 78 -20.07 -5.03 6.59
C ASN A 78 -19.47 -6.43 6.41
N LYS A 79 -19.56 -7.34 7.38
CA LYS A 79 -18.86 -8.63 7.35
C LYS A 79 -19.14 -9.42 6.07
N ARG A 80 -20.42 -9.56 5.68
CA ARG A 80 -20.80 -10.28 4.44
C ARG A 80 -20.24 -9.59 3.21
N ARG A 81 -20.34 -8.26 3.13
CA ARG A 81 -19.88 -7.48 1.98
C ARG A 81 -18.36 -7.52 1.82
N ILE A 82 -17.62 -7.49 2.94
CA ILE A 82 -16.17 -7.65 2.95
C ILE A 82 -15.78 -9.01 2.36
N VAL A 83 -16.41 -10.09 2.83
CA VAL A 83 -16.17 -11.45 2.31
C VAL A 83 -16.49 -11.52 0.81
N GLU A 84 -17.63 -10.98 0.37
CA GLU A 84 -18.01 -10.95 -1.05
C GLU A 84 -16.99 -10.20 -1.92
N VAL A 85 -16.48 -9.04 -1.48
CA VAL A 85 -15.53 -8.23 -2.25
C VAL A 85 -14.17 -8.91 -2.32
N LEU A 86 -13.68 -9.48 -1.22
CA LEU A 86 -12.37 -10.15 -1.18
C LEU A 86 -12.40 -11.52 -1.87
N ASP A 87 -13.52 -12.27 -1.80
CA ASP A 87 -13.64 -13.55 -2.51
C ASP A 87 -13.77 -13.38 -4.04
N ARG A 88 -14.29 -12.24 -4.52
CA ARG A 88 -14.30 -11.93 -5.97
C ARG A 88 -12.91 -11.91 -6.59
N GLN A 89 -11.88 -11.52 -5.84
CA GLN A 89 -10.48 -11.58 -6.27
C GLN A 89 -10.09 -13.00 -6.69
N ARG A 90 -10.55 -13.99 -5.93
CA ARG A 90 -10.21 -15.41 -6.15
C ARG A 90 -10.91 -15.99 -7.37
N ASN A 91 -12.09 -15.49 -7.68
CA ASN A 91 -12.95 -16.02 -8.72
C ASN A 91 -12.75 -15.35 -10.09
N GLY A 92 -11.81 -14.40 -10.21
CA GLY A 92 -11.42 -13.80 -11.50
C GLY A 92 -12.56 -13.07 -12.24
N SER A 93 -13.63 -12.68 -11.55
CA SER A 93 -14.81 -12.06 -12.19
C SER A 93 -14.56 -10.57 -12.41
N ILE A 94 -13.84 -10.25 -13.48
CA ILE A 94 -13.58 -8.86 -13.87
C ILE A 94 -14.80 -8.32 -14.62
N ARG A 95 -15.26 -7.13 -14.24
CA ARG A 95 -16.25 -6.40 -15.05
C ARG A 95 -15.61 -6.05 -16.40
N SER A 96 -16.26 -6.47 -17.49
CA SER A 96 -15.81 -6.17 -18.85
C SER A 96 -15.85 -4.68 -19.21
N LYS A 97 -16.65 -3.87 -18.49
CA LYS A 97 -16.76 -2.43 -18.71
C LYS A 97 -16.82 -1.68 -17.39
N LEU A 98 -15.98 -0.65 -17.25
CA LEU A 98 -16.03 0.29 -16.13
C LEU A 98 -17.15 1.31 -16.33
N ASP A 99 -17.71 1.77 -15.22
CA ASP A 99 -18.58 2.94 -15.21
C ASP A 99 -17.72 4.22 -15.09
N PRO A 100 -18.15 5.36 -15.65
CA PRO A 100 -17.33 6.58 -15.64
C PRO A 100 -16.90 7.05 -14.25
N SER A 101 -17.74 6.86 -13.23
CA SER A 101 -17.39 7.19 -11.84
C SER A 101 -16.25 6.31 -11.34
N ASP A 102 -16.38 4.99 -11.49
CA ASP A 102 -15.33 4.03 -11.13
C ASP A 102 -14.01 4.36 -11.84
N SER A 103 -14.08 4.74 -13.12
CA SER A 103 -12.87 5.13 -13.86
C SER A 103 -12.20 6.38 -13.29
N ILE A 104 -12.97 7.39 -12.86
CA ILE A 104 -12.40 8.59 -12.23
C ILE A 104 -11.73 8.24 -10.91
N ASP A 105 -12.38 7.43 -10.07
CA ASP A 105 -11.83 7.01 -8.78
C ASP A 105 -10.53 6.21 -8.96
N LEU A 106 -10.49 5.32 -9.96
CA LEU A 106 -9.29 4.57 -10.34
C LEU A 106 -8.16 5.48 -10.83
N LEU A 107 -8.46 6.48 -11.67
CA LEU A 107 -7.45 7.43 -12.16
C LEU A 107 -6.88 8.28 -11.01
N HIS A 108 -7.73 8.73 -10.10
CA HIS A 108 -7.30 9.47 -8.91
C HIS A 108 -6.44 8.60 -7.98
N LEU A 109 -6.81 7.32 -7.81
CA LEU A 109 -6.01 6.37 -7.05
C LEU A 109 -4.65 6.12 -7.69
N HIS A 110 -4.60 5.93 -9.02
CA HIS A 110 -3.35 5.78 -9.75
C HIS A 110 -2.44 7.00 -9.58
N GLN A 111 -2.98 8.22 -9.72
CA GLN A 111 -2.22 9.47 -9.53
C GLN A 111 -1.67 9.58 -8.10
N THR A 112 -2.48 9.20 -7.11
CA THR A 112 -2.07 9.12 -5.70
C THR A 112 -0.87 8.17 -5.54
N PHE A 113 -0.95 6.96 -6.09
CA PHE A 113 0.11 5.96 -5.97
C PHE A 113 1.37 6.32 -6.77
N GLN A 114 1.22 6.97 -7.92
CA GLN A 114 2.34 7.48 -8.69
C GLN A 114 3.14 8.52 -7.88
N THR A 115 2.44 9.43 -7.19
CA THR A 115 3.09 10.45 -6.34
C THR A 115 3.86 9.81 -5.17
N LEU A 116 3.30 8.75 -4.57
CA LEU A 116 3.99 7.99 -3.53
C LEU A 116 5.21 7.26 -4.07
N LEU A 117 5.08 6.61 -5.23
CA LEU A 117 6.18 5.91 -5.89
C LEU A 117 7.35 6.86 -6.17
N ASP A 118 7.06 8.03 -6.75
CA ASP A 118 8.07 9.05 -7.05
C ASP A 118 8.75 9.55 -5.77
N THR A 119 8.00 9.64 -4.66
CA THR A 119 8.53 9.97 -3.34
C THR A 119 9.49 8.87 -2.83
N PHE A 120 9.07 7.61 -2.87
CA PHE A 120 9.90 6.48 -2.43
C PHE A 120 11.21 6.40 -3.25
N CYS A 121 11.13 6.53 -4.57
CA CYS A 121 12.30 6.54 -5.45
C CYS A 121 13.25 7.70 -5.16
N SER A 122 12.71 8.86 -4.79
CA SER A 122 13.51 10.04 -4.41
C SER A 122 14.23 9.86 -3.07
N HIS A 123 13.66 9.07 -2.15
CA HIS A 123 14.16 8.90 -0.79
C HIS A 123 15.09 7.70 -0.60
N ALA A 124 14.86 6.59 -1.32
CA ALA A 124 15.74 5.42 -1.32
C ALA A 124 17.21 5.77 -1.67
N ARG A 125 17.43 6.88 -2.38
CA ARG A 125 18.75 7.40 -2.76
C ARG A 125 19.49 8.15 -1.67
N ARG A 126 18.78 8.67 -0.67
CA ARG A 126 19.40 9.45 0.40
C ARG A 126 20.00 8.55 1.47
N SER A 127 19.53 7.31 1.60
CA SER A 127 20.07 6.33 2.55
C SER A 127 21.35 5.65 2.08
N SER A 128 21.64 5.62 0.76
CA SER A 128 22.90 5.06 0.22
C SER A 128 24.09 6.03 0.28
N GLN A 129 23.93 7.23 0.86
CA GLN A 129 24.97 8.26 0.93
C GLN A 129 25.97 8.07 2.09
N THR A 130 25.98 6.91 2.76
CA THR A 130 26.93 6.59 3.84
C THR A 130 28.16 5.80 3.36
N GLU A 131 28.34 5.60 2.05
CA GLU A 131 29.54 4.98 1.45
C GLU A 131 30.48 6.06 0.86
N PRO A 132 31.81 6.01 1.11
CA PRO A 132 32.72 7.07 0.68
C PRO A 132 33.03 7.02 -0.82
N LEU A 133 32.89 8.20 -1.45
CA LEU A 133 33.68 8.73 -2.58
C LEU A 133 34.13 7.72 -3.65
N GLY A 134 33.33 7.52 -4.70
CA GLY A 134 33.87 6.82 -5.87
C GLY A 134 32.97 6.38 -7.03
N ARG A 135 31.85 7.05 -7.33
CA ARG A 135 31.20 7.15 -8.67
C ARG A 135 29.80 7.70 -8.52
N GLN A 136 29.69 9.02 -8.59
CA GLN A 136 28.41 9.71 -8.63
C GLN A 136 27.79 9.53 -10.02
N HIS A 137 26.80 8.65 -10.14
CA HIS A 137 25.82 8.73 -11.23
C HIS A 137 24.52 9.32 -10.68
N THR A 138 24.35 10.60 -10.96
CA THR A 138 23.32 11.56 -10.53
C THR A 138 21.95 11.39 -11.23
N ALA A 139 21.52 10.18 -11.57
CA ALA A 139 20.25 9.97 -12.31
C ALA A 139 19.21 9.22 -11.46
N PRO A 140 17.91 9.65 -11.34
CA PRO A 140 16.79 9.05 -10.57
C PRO A 140 16.66 7.53 -10.66
N LEU A 141 16.05 6.87 -9.66
CA LEU A 141 16.00 5.40 -9.59
C LEU A 141 15.01 5.01 -10.67
N ARG A 142 15.52 4.49 -11.77
CA ARG A 142 14.70 4.15 -12.93
C ARG A 142 14.15 2.76 -12.70
N LEU A 143 12.90 2.72 -12.26
CA LEU A 143 12.20 1.46 -12.08
C LEU A 143 11.93 0.81 -13.43
N SER A 144 12.13 -0.49 -13.49
CA SER A 144 11.62 -1.31 -14.59
C SER A 144 10.08 -1.22 -14.61
N PRO A 145 9.44 -1.39 -15.78
CA PRO A 145 7.98 -1.47 -15.86
C PRO A 145 7.39 -2.53 -14.90
N THR A 146 8.12 -3.63 -14.70
CA THR A 146 7.75 -4.72 -13.80
C THR A 146 7.85 -4.30 -12.33
N GLU A 147 8.94 -3.66 -11.91
CA GLU A 147 9.11 -3.14 -10.54
C GLU A 147 8.01 -2.12 -10.20
N LYS A 148 7.74 -1.19 -11.12
CA LYS A 148 6.64 -0.23 -10.99
C LYS A 148 5.30 -0.97 -10.84
N GLY A 149 5.06 -2.00 -11.65
CA GLY A 149 3.88 -2.84 -11.58
C GLY A 149 3.72 -3.52 -10.21
N ARG A 150 4.77 -4.18 -9.70
CA ARG A 150 4.77 -4.84 -8.39
C ARG A 150 4.45 -3.87 -7.26
N ILE A 151 5.05 -2.69 -7.27
CA ILE A 151 4.81 -1.67 -6.22
C ILE A 151 3.37 -1.14 -6.31
N LEU A 152 2.87 -0.83 -7.51
CA LEU A 152 1.48 -0.40 -7.70
C LEU A 152 0.49 -1.49 -7.26
N ARG A 153 0.75 -2.76 -7.59
CA ARG A 153 -0.03 -3.91 -7.14
C ARG A 153 -0.06 -4.01 -5.61
N ALA A 154 1.11 -3.95 -4.98
CA ALA A 154 1.25 -3.99 -3.53
C ALA A 154 0.59 -2.78 -2.83
N LEU A 155 0.66 -1.58 -3.42
CA LEU A 155 -0.07 -0.39 -2.92
C LEU A 155 -1.59 -0.58 -3.00
N CYS A 156 -2.12 -1.16 -4.08
CA CYS A 156 -3.55 -1.48 -4.18
C CYS A 156 -4.00 -2.46 -3.09
N ARG A 157 -3.21 -3.53 -2.88
CA ARG A 157 -3.47 -4.53 -1.83
C ARG A 157 -3.41 -3.93 -0.44
N LEU A 158 -2.40 -3.09 -0.18
CA LEU A 158 -2.27 -2.38 1.09
C LEU A 158 -3.42 -1.40 1.32
N GLN A 159 -3.85 -0.66 0.30
CA GLN A 159 -5.01 0.21 0.42
C GLN A 159 -6.30 -0.59 0.70
N THR A 160 -6.49 -1.74 0.04
CA THR A 160 -7.62 -2.64 0.31
C THR A 160 -7.60 -3.13 1.75
N TYR A 161 -6.44 -3.60 2.22
CA TYR A 161 -6.25 -4.02 3.61
C TYR A 161 -6.57 -2.89 4.60
N CYS A 162 -6.04 -1.68 4.38
CA CYS A 162 -6.28 -0.52 5.24
C CYS A 162 -7.74 -0.04 5.21
N ASN A 163 -8.41 -0.13 4.06
CA ASN A 163 -9.83 0.20 3.97
C ASN A 163 -10.65 -0.71 4.89
N VAL A 164 -10.36 -2.02 4.88
CA VAL A 164 -11.14 -3.03 5.61
C VAL A 164 -10.71 -3.15 7.07
N PHE A 165 -9.44 -3.49 7.31
CA PHE A 165 -8.87 -3.83 8.62
C PHE A 165 -8.00 -2.71 9.22
N GLY A 166 -7.80 -1.61 8.49
CA GLY A 166 -6.96 -0.50 8.91
C GLY A 166 -7.52 0.36 10.04
N ALA A 167 -6.73 1.38 10.37
CA ALA A 167 -7.06 2.41 11.34
C ALA A 167 -7.94 3.49 10.69
N ARG A 168 -8.44 4.42 11.52
CA ARG A 168 -9.29 5.52 11.05
C ARG A 168 -8.62 6.84 11.35
N GLU A 169 -8.64 7.72 10.35
CA GLU A 169 -8.15 9.08 10.51
C GLU A 169 -8.94 9.75 11.64
N TRP A 170 -8.21 10.40 12.54
CA TRP A 170 -8.77 11.29 13.52
C TRP A 170 -9.21 12.59 12.86
N THR A 171 -10.51 12.83 12.87
CA THR A 171 -11.12 14.13 12.59
C THR A 171 -11.69 14.66 13.89
N GLU A 172 -11.45 15.93 14.21
CA GLU A 172 -12.12 16.56 15.36
C GLU A 172 -13.64 16.38 15.21
N PRO A 173 -14.34 15.94 16.26
CA PRO A 173 -15.80 15.94 16.22
C PRO A 173 -16.25 17.39 15.98
N ALA A 174 -17.01 17.61 14.91
CA ALA A 174 -17.75 18.84 14.77
C ALA A 174 -18.63 19.03 16.02
N ASP A 175 -18.82 20.27 16.47
CA ASP A 175 -19.61 20.66 17.64
C ASP A 175 -21.10 20.25 17.60
N ASP A 176 -21.49 19.28 16.76
CA ASP A 176 -22.82 18.71 16.72
C ASP A 176 -23.07 17.85 17.96
N LEU A 177 -23.71 18.52 18.91
CA LEU A 177 -24.31 18.03 20.15
C LEU A 177 -25.37 16.93 19.89
N SER A 178 -25.02 15.73 19.43
CA SER A 178 -26.04 14.66 19.39
C SER A 178 -25.61 13.20 19.35
N VAL A 179 -24.38 12.79 19.71
CA VAL A 179 -24.14 11.38 20.10
C VAL A 179 -22.99 11.24 21.12
N PRO A 180 -23.23 10.77 22.35
CA PRO A 180 -22.16 10.45 23.28
C PRO A 180 -21.57 9.08 22.92
N SER A 181 -20.77 9.00 21.86
CA SER A 181 -19.83 7.88 21.70
C SER A 181 -18.43 8.33 22.09
N ARG A 182 -18.27 8.67 23.38
CA ARG A 182 -16.97 8.76 24.08
C ARG A 182 -16.32 7.37 24.24
N SER A 183 -16.45 6.50 23.23
CA SER A 183 -15.62 5.31 23.16
C SER A 183 -14.19 5.80 22.96
N LYS A 184 -13.34 5.61 23.97
CA LYS A 184 -11.89 5.73 23.87
C LYS A 184 -11.47 4.95 22.62
N ARG A 185 -11.29 5.63 21.49
CA ARG A 185 -10.92 4.97 20.24
C ARG A 185 -9.47 4.57 20.37
N THR A 186 -9.28 3.36 20.85
CA THR A 186 -8.02 2.61 20.76
C THR A 186 -7.81 2.19 19.30
N SER A 187 -6.68 1.55 19.01
CA SER A 187 -6.41 0.88 17.73
C SER A 187 -7.60 0.04 17.21
N SER A 188 -7.60 -0.22 15.89
CA SER A 188 -8.69 -0.87 15.15
C SER A 188 -9.27 -2.09 15.88
N THR A 189 -10.60 -2.14 15.98
CA THR A 189 -11.37 -3.13 16.75
C THR A 189 -11.98 -4.23 15.89
N TRP A 190 -11.45 -4.43 14.68
CA TRP A 190 -11.92 -5.43 13.71
C TRP A 190 -11.94 -6.86 14.28
N TYR A 191 -11.08 -7.15 15.26
CA TYR A 191 -10.97 -8.44 15.93
C TYR A 191 -12.27 -8.89 16.64
N LYS A 192 -13.22 -7.96 16.85
CA LYS A 192 -14.55 -8.29 17.37
C LYS A 192 -15.41 -9.07 16.37
N ASN A 193 -15.16 -8.89 15.07
CA ASN A 193 -15.96 -9.48 14.00
C ASN A 193 -15.20 -10.53 13.17
N PHE A 194 -13.87 -10.46 13.15
CA PHE A 194 -12.99 -11.38 12.42
C PHE A 194 -11.88 -11.89 13.32
N THR A 195 -11.59 -13.18 13.22
CA THR A 195 -10.37 -13.77 13.79
C THR A 195 -9.16 -13.41 12.93
N ILE A 196 -7.95 -13.49 13.51
CA ILE A 196 -6.71 -13.27 12.78
C ILE A 196 -6.59 -14.24 11.59
N SER A 197 -6.99 -15.50 11.78
CA SER A 197 -6.98 -16.52 10.72
C SER A 197 -7.97 -16.22 9.59
N GLU A 198 -9.19 -15.74 9.91
CA GLU A 198 -10.16 -15.32 8.89
C GLU A 198 -9.62 -14.13 8.08
N MET A 199 -9.09 -13.10 8.75
CA MET A 199 -8.50 -11.94 8.10
C MET A 199 -7.34 -12.36 7.20
N TRP A 200 -6.41 -13.17 7.72
CA TRP A 200 -5.25 -13.62 6.95
C TRP A 200 -5.68 -14.41 5.72
N ARG A 201 -6.63 -15.33 5.89
CA ARG A 201 -7.18 -16.11 4.78
C ARG A 201 -7.77 -15.17 3.73
N LEU A 202 -8.64 -14.24 4.13
CA LEU A 202 -9.31 -13.32 3.21
C LEU A 202 -8.33 -12.42 2.46
N CYS A 203 -7.28 -11.94 3.10
CA CYS A 203 -6.33 -11.00 2.49
C CYS A 203 -5.19 -11.66 1.72
N PHE A 204 -4.69 -12.82 2.16
CA PHE A 204 -3.39 -13.31 1.69
C PHE A 204 -3.40 -14.74 1.14
N SER A 205 -4.44 -15.55 1.40
CA SER A 205 -4.42 -16.97 0.97
C SER A 205 -4.49 -17.18 -0.55
N SER A 206 -4.85 -16.15 -1.31
CA SER A 206 -4.92 -16.20 -2.77
C SER A 206 -3.67 -15.69 -3.47
N MET A 207 -2.78 -15.04 -2.72
CA MET A 207 -1.53 -14.46 -3.23
C MET A 207 -0.43 -15.51 -3.20
N ALA A 208 0.52 -15.44 -4.11
CA ALA A 208 1.74 -16.23 -4.02
C ALA A 208 2.63 -15.72 -2.87
N PRO A 209 3.58 -16.51 -2.35
CA PRO A 209 4.42 -16.07 -1.24
C PRO A 209 5.17 -14.76 -1.53
N TRP A 210 5.82 -14.63 -2.69
CA TRP A 210 6.53 -13.40 -3.05
C TRP A 210 5.62 -12.17 -3.09
N GLU A 211 4.36 -12.32 -3.47
CA GLU A 211 3.38 -11.22 -3.51
C GLU A 211 3.00 -10.70 -2.11
N VAL A 212 2.96 -11.59 -1.11
CA VAL A 212 2.72 -11.18 0.28
C VAL A 212 3.98 -10.47 0.85
N GLU A 213 5.17 -10.85 0.39
CA GLU A 213 6.42 -10.13 0.68
C GLU A 213 6.56 -8.80 -0.07
N GLU A 214 6.00 -8.66 -1.28
CA GLU A 214 5.82 -7.38 -1.98
C GLU A 214 4.95 -6.42 -1.14
N PHE A 215 3.83 -6.92 -0.61
CA PHE A 215 2.97 -6.17 0.33
C PHE A 215 3.76 -5.73 1.57
N GLY A 216 4.48 -6.67 2.19
CA GLY A 216 5.31 -6.39 3.38
C GLY A 216 6.41 -5.36 3.13
N SER A 217 7.00 -5.39 1.93
CA SER A 217 8.01 -4.43 1.51
C SER A 217 7.43 -3.02 1.38
N VAL A 218 6.26 -2.86 0.74
CA VAL A 218 5.57 -1.56 0.66
C VAL A 218 5.14 -1.05 2.03
N TRP A 219 4.70 -1.93 2.93
CA TRP A 219 4.42 -1.57 4.33
C TRP A 219 5.64 -0.92 5.01
N VAL A 220 6.83 -1.51 4.84
CA VAL A 220 8.07 -0.98 5.41
C VAL A 220 8.48 0.34 4.75
N LEU A 221 8.34 0.47 3.42
CA LEU A 221 8.58 1.74 2.73
C LEU A 221 7.71 2.86 3.28
N MET A 222 6.42 2.61 3.48
CA MET A 222 5.51 3.58 4.12
C MET A 222 5.92 3.90 5.56
N ARG A 223 6.29 2.88 6.35
CA ARG A 223 6.79 3.07 7.72
C ARG A 223 8.03 3.96 7.74
N ASN A 224 8.95 3.78 6.80
CA ASN A 224 10.18 4.57 6.69
C ASN A 224 9.89 6.04 6.32
N GLU A 225 8.87 6.32 5.51
CA GLU A 225 8.45 7.69 5.25
C GLU A 225 7.93 8.39 6.51
N TYR A 226 7.12 7.71 7.32
CA TYR A 226 6.70 8.25 8.61
C TYR A 226 7.88 8.46 9.56
N LYS A 227 8.79 7.48 9.64
CA LYS A 227 10.02 7.61 10.43
C LYS A 227 10.81 8.86 10.04
N ARG A 228 11.04 9.08 8.74
CA ARG A 228 11.75 10.27 8.23
C ARG A 228 11.07 11.57 8.67
N MET A 229 9.74 11.65 8.56
CA MET A 229 9.00 12.85 8.98
C MET A 229 9.06 13.08 10.50
N PHE A 230 9.07 12.01 11.30
CA PHE A 230 9.27 12.12 12.75
C PHE A 230 10.71 12.49 13.11
N ASP A 231 11.72 12.03 12.37
CA ASP A 231 13.10 12.46 12.54
C ASP A 231 13.28 13.95 12.21
N GLU A 232 12.47 14.52 11.29
CA GLU A 232 12.40 15.96 11.04
C GLU A 232 11.76 16.71 12.22
N ILE A 233 10.63 16.21 12.73
CA ILE A 233 9.94 16.79 13.90
C ILE A 233 10.86 16.81 15.11
N LYS A 234 11.55 15.70 15.38
CA LYS A 234 12.47 15.54 16.51
C LYS A 234 13.65 16.51 16.47
N ARG A 235 14.08 16.92 15.27
CA ARG A 235 15.13 17.94 15.10
C ARG A 235 14.64 19.35 15.44
N GLU A 236 13.37 19.65 15.20
CA GLU A 236 12.77 20.95 15.48
C GLU A 236 12.26 21.08 16.93
N PHE A 237 11.66 20.02 17.44
CA PHE A 237 11.05 19.94 18.76
C PHE A 237 11.77 18.89 19.61
N PRO A 238 12.59 19.32 20.59
CA PRO A 238 13.12 18.42 21.59
C PRO A 238 11.98 17.67 22.30
N ARG A 239 12.27 16.47 22.84
CA ARG A 239 11.27 15.53 23.39
C ARG A 239 10.39 16.13 24.51
N THR A 240 10.74 17.24 25.13
CA THR A 240 9.93 17.87 26.18
C THR A 240 9.20 19.13 25.73
N ASP A 241 9.20 19.43 24.42
CA ASP A 241 8.66 20.68 23.90
C ASP A 241 7.12 20.71 23.93
N SER A 242 6.58 21.66 24.69
CA SER A 242 5.14 21.94 24.79
C SER A 242 4.49 22.28 23.45
N ARG A 243 5.26 22.79 22.47
CA ARG A 243 4.76 23.14 21.14
C ARG A 243 4.29 21.91 20.37
N TRP A 244 4.96 20.75 20.50
CA TRP A 244 4.51 19.51 19.87
C TRP A 244 3.21 19.00 20.50
N ARG A 245 3.09 19.09 21.83
CA ARG A 245 1.85 18.76 22.55
C ARG A 245 0.70 19.65 22.12
N ALA A 246 0.96 20.94 21.90
CA ALA A 246 -0.04 21.90 21.44
C ALA A 246 -0.55 21.65 20.02
N LEU A 247 0.15 20.85 19.20
CA LEU A 247 -0.36 20.43 17.89
C LEU A 247 -1.43 19.34 17.98
N ARG A 248 -1.59 18.69 19.14
CA ARG A 248 -2.63 17.68 19.34
C ARG A 248 -3.93 18.33 19.81
N PRO A 249 -5.08 17.91 19.25
CA PRO A 249 -6.39 18.31 19.77
C PRO A 249 -6.53 17.91 21.24
N ALA A 250 -7.08 18.80 22.07
CA ALA A 250 -7.38 18.49 23.47
C ALA A 250 -8.44 17.37 23.62
N SER A 251 -9.19 17.11 22.54
CA SER A 251 -10.19 16.04 22.43
C SER A 251 -9.59 14.66 22.19
N LEU A 252 -8.31 14.57 21.81
CA LEU A 252 -7.62 13.30 21.61
C LEU A 252 -7.40 12.63 22.98
N PRO A 253 -7.66 11.31 23.14
CA PRO A 253 -7.37 10.62 24.39
C PRO A 253 -5.91 10.83 24.80
N ALA A 254 -5.69 11.19 26.07
CA ALA A 254 -4.35 11.17 26.65
C ALA A 254 -3.81 9.74 26.51
N ASP A 255 -2.73 9.57 25.75
CA ASP A 255 -2.09 8.27 25.59
C ASP A 255 -1.54 7.85 26.96
N PRO A 256 -1.83 6.63 27.46
CA PRO A 256 -1.17 6.10 28.66
C PRO A 256 0.37 6.10 28.56
N TRP A 257 0.90 6.13 27.33
CA TRP A 257 2.32 6.20 27.00
C TRP A 257 2.74 7.59 26.51
N GLU A 258 1.96 8.64 26.85
CA GLU A 258 2.20 10.09 26.73
C GLU A 258 3.15 10.56 25.60
N LEU A 259 3.20 9.99 24.39
CA LEU A 259 4.22 10.37 23.38
C LEU A 259 5.71 10.34 23.86
N TYR A 260 5.96 9.95 25.11
CA TYR A 260 7.20 10.16 25.84
C TYR A 260 7.33 9.08 26.93
N PRO A 261 7.88 7.90 26.58
CA PRO A 261 8.40 6.99 27.59
C PRO A 261 9.30 7.73 28.57
N SER A 262 9.21 7.35 29.85
CA SER A 262 10.09 7.73 30.95
C SER A 262 11.56 7.72 30.50
N SER A 263 12.41 8.55 31.11
CA SER A 263 13.86 8.56 30.88
C SER A 263 14.56 7.22 31.13
N SER A 264 13.83 6.22 31.65
CA SER A 264 14.29 4.86 31.93
C SER A 264 13.90 3.82 30.86
N ASP A 265 13.05 4.14 29.89
CA ASP A 265 12.66 3.19 28.85
C ASP A 265 13.66 3.27 27.70
N ASP A 266 14.43 2.19 27.57
CA ASP A 266 15.45 2.01 26.57
C ASP A 266 14.86 2.15 25.16
N VAL A 267 15.55 2.97 24.35
CA VAL A 267 15.31 3.23 22.93
C VAL A 267 14.05 4.07 22.58
N ASN A 268 14.36 5.21 21.97
CA ASN A 268 13.59 6.19 21.19
C ASN A 268 12.57 5.62 20.16
N ASP A 269 11.75 4.63 20.51
CA ASP A 269 11.00 3.86 19.52
C ASP A 269 9.60 4.42 19.24
N TYR A 270 9.52 5.32 18.24
CA TYR A 270 8.25 5.77 17.66
C TYR A 270 7.54 4.66 16.83
N SER A 271 8.08 3.44 16.78
CA SER A 271 7.52 2.32 16.00
C SER A 271 6.04 2.07 16.26
N ILE A 272 5.59 2.19 17.52
CA ILE A 272 4.17 1.98 17.87
C ILE A 272 3.23 3.00 17.21
N TYR A 273 3.70 4.21 16.93
CA TYR A 273 2.92 5.23 16.22
C TYR A 273 2.96 4.99 14.71
N PHE A 274 4.10 4.55 14.18
CA PHE A 274 4.22 4.24 12.76
C PHE A 274 3.29 3.10 12.35
N ASN A 275 3.11 2.10 13.20
CA ASN A 275 2.16 1.01 12.95
C ASN A 275 0.74 1.54 12.72
N HIS A 276 0.28 2.47 13.55
CA HIS A 276 -1.02 3.10 13.37
C HIS A 276 -1.08 3.95 12.08
N LEU A 277 -0.05 4.75 11.83
CA LEU A 277 -0.01 5.64 10.66
C LEU A 277 0.03 4.87 9.34
N VAL A 278 0.70 3.72 9.28
CA VAL A 278 0.66 2.83 8.10
C VAL A 278 -0.74 2.22 7.94
N LEU A 279 -1.41 1.86 9.03
CA LEU A 279 -2.78 1.34 9.00
C LEU A 279 -3.83 2.36 8.50
N LEU A 280 -3.52 3.66 8.46
CA LEU A 280 -4.37 4.67 7.81
C LEU A 280 -4.32 4.58 6.27
N GLY A 281 -3.34 3.88 5.73
CA GLY A 281 -3.24 3.51 4.33
C GLY A 281 -2.48 4.49 3.44
N PRO A 282 -2.13 4.05 2.20
CA PRO A 282 -1.41 4.86 1.22
C PRO A 282 -2.04 6.22 0.94
N ILE A 283 -3.37 6.29 0.80
CA ILE A 283 -4.08 7.57 0.55
C ILE A 283 -3.82 8.59 1.66
N PHE A 284 -3.77 8.15 2.92
CA PHE A 284 -3.46 9.05 4.04
C PHE A 284 -2.00 9.51 4.01
N LEU A 285 -1.04 8.64 3.69
CA LEU A 285 0.35 9.06 3.51
C LEU A 285 0.48 10.11 2.41
N HIS A 286 -0.21 9.92 1.28
CA HIS A 286 -0.24 10.92 0.22
C HIS A 286 -0.83 12.25 0.73
N LYS A 287 -1.94 12.22 1.47
CA LYS A 287 -2.52 13.41 2.11
C LYS A 287 -1.51 14.16 2.98
N VAL A 288 -0.69 13.45 3.75
CA VAL A 288 0.38 14.02 4.60
C VAL A 288 1.49 14.66 3.78
N LEU A 289 1.97 13.96 2.75
CA LEU A 289 3.05 14.44 1.89
C LEU A 289 2.63 15.66 1.06
N SER A 290 1.37 15.69 0.61
CA SER A 290 0.79 16.75 -0.22
C SER A 290 0.46 18.04 0.54
N GLN A 291 0.67 18.10 1.85
CA GLN A 291 0.52 19.35 2.62
C GLN A 291 1.56 20.39 2.18
N LYS A 292 1.08 21.60 1.87
CA LYS A 292 1.91 22.72 1.40
C LYS A 292 2.80 23.27 2.50
N ARG A 293 2.27 23.39 3.72
CA ARG A 293 3.00 23.90 4.88
C ARG A 293 3.49 22.75 5.74
N ARG A 294 4.70 22.91 6.26
CA ARG A 294 5.32 21.95 7.17
C ARG A 294 4.51 21.77 8.45
N GLU A 295 3.97 22.86 9.00
CA GLU A 295 3.14 22.82 10.20
C GLU A 295 1.84 22.04 10.00
N ASP A 296 1.18 22.18 8.85
CA ASP A 296 -0.05 21.44 8.55
C ASP A 296 0.22 19.93 8.49
N ARG A 297 1.37 19.53 7.91
CA ARG A 297 1.84 18.15 7.92
C ARG A 297 2.07 17.63 9.34
N TRP A 298 2.74 18.43 10.18
CA TRP A 298 3.01 18.07 11.56
C TRP A 298 1.74 17.94 12.40
N ARG A 299 0.78 18.85 12.23
CA ARG A 299 -0.55 18.72 12.85
C ARG A 299 -1.24 17.45 12.43
N LEU A 300 -1.27 17.15 11.12
CA LEU A 300 -1.91 15.94 10.62
C LEU A 300 -1.29 14.67 11.20
N LEU A 301 0.04 14.62 11.33
CA LEU A 301 0.76 13.52 11.99
C LEU A 301 0.46 13.46 13.49
N ALA A 302 0.51 14.59 14.21
CA ALA A 302 0.27 14.65 15.65
C ALA A 302 -1.15 14.23 16.05
N CYS A 303 -2.15 14.63 15.27
CA CYS A 303 -3.56 14.23 15.44
C CYS A 303 -3.77 12.73 15.26
N ASN A 304 -2.95 12.09 14.41
CA ASN A 304 -3.12 10.70 14.01
C ASN A 304 -2.06 9.74 14.59
N ALA A 305 -1.13 10.25 15.41
CA ALA A 305 -0.13 9.44 16.09
C ALA A 305 -0.71 8.72 17.32
N ILE A 306 -1.58 7.74 17.08
CA ILE A 306 -2.17 6.91 18.14
C ILE A 306 -1.29 5.66 18.34
N SER A 307 -1.00 5.30 19.59
CA SER A 307 -0.21 4.10 19.86
C SER A 307 -0.92 2.83 19.38
N SER A 308 -0.23 2.01 18.59
CA SER A 308 -0.69 0.69 18.16
C SER A 308 0.41 -0.34 18.37
N LYS A 309 0.17 -1.25 19.33
CA LYS A 309 1.10 -2.34 19.65
C LYS A 309 1.18 -3.41 18.57
N SER A 310 0.13 -3.55 17.76
CA SER A 310 0.08 -4.55 16.69
C SER A 310 0.51 -3.94 15.36
N SER A 311 1.50 -4.58 14.74
CA SER A 311 1.98 -4.35 13.37
C SER A 311 1.55 -5.50 12.45
N PHE A 312 1.70 -5.30 11.15
CA PHE A 312 1.63 -6.39 10.19
C PHE A 312 2.63 -7.52 10.52
N MET A 313 3.83 -7.19 11.02
CA MET A 313 4.84 -8.19 11.41
C MET A 313 4.37 -9.08 12.54
N ASP A 314 3.73 -8.50 13.56
CA ASP A 314 3.19 -9.26 14.69
C ASP A 314 2.09 -10.20 14.20
N THR A 315 1.30 -9.75 13.21
CA THR A 315 0.26 -10.57 12.58
C THR A 315 0.86 -11.77 11.84
N VAL A 316 1.92 -11.55 11.06
CA VAL A 316 2.66 -12.62 10.38
C VAL A 316 3.20 -13.62 11.40
N GLN A 317 3.78 -13.15 12.51
CA GLN A 317 4.30 -14.01 13.57
C GLN A 317 3.21 -14.84 14.26
N VAL A 318 2.04 -14.25 14.55
CA VAL A 318 0.92 -14.97 15.18
C VAL A 318 0.37 -16.05 14.26
N VAL A 319 0.24 -15.76 12.96
CA VAL A 319 -0.26 -16.75 11.99
C VAL A 319 0.74 -17.90 11.82
N ARG A 320 2.03 -17.74 12.11
CA ARG A 320 3.01 -18.84 12.04
C ARG A 320 2.82 -19.94 13.09
N SER A 321 2.10 -19.67 14.20
CA SER A 321 2.10 -20.55 15.37
C SER A 321 0.67 -20.89 15.83
N PRO A 322 0.14 -22.09 15.58
CA PRO A 322 0.73 -23.27 14.92
C PRO A 322 0.57 -23.25 13.40
N SER A 323 1.52 -23.86 12.69
CA SER A 323 1.63 -23.98 11.23
C SER A 323 0.27 -24.13 10.55
N PRO A 324 -0.26 -23.06 9.97
CA PRO A 324 -1.53 -23.17 9.32
C PRO A 324 -1.35 -24.01 8.07
N GLN A 325 -2.26 -24.94 7.84
CA GLN A 325 -2.47 -25.60 6.54
C GLN A 325 -3.00 -24.59 5.50
N LEU A 326 -2.48 -23.36 5.48
CA LEU A 326 -3.05 -22.18 4.79
C LEU A 326 -2.76 -22.14 3.29
N TRP A 327 -1.93 -23.05 2.80
CA TRP A 327 -1.78 -23.29 1.37
C TRP A 327 -2.60 -24.53 1.04
N SER A 328 -3.78 -24.34 0.45
CA SER A 328 -4.43 -25.42 -0.26
C SER A 328 -3.46 -25.90 -1.33
N ALA A 329 -2.93 -27.11 -1.13
CA ALA A 329 -1.95 -27.79 -1.98
C ALA A 329 -2.35 -27.80 -3.46
N GLU A 330 -3.63 -27.54 -3.79
CA GLU A 330 -4.15 -27.47 -5.14
C GLU A 330 -3.54 -26.36 -6.02
N LYS A 331 -2.93 -25.29 -5.46
CA LYS A 331 -2.22 -24.28 -6.26
C LYS A 331 -0.70 -24.47 -6.35
N CYS A 332 -0.09 -25.25 -5.46
CA CYS A 332 1.37 -25.39 -5.36
C CYS A 332 1.92 -26.64 -6.08
N MET A 333 1.05 -27.58 -6.48
CA MET A 333 1.49 -28.88 -7.00
C MET A 333 2.02 -28.83 -8.45
N ASP A 334 1.93 -27.69 -9.13
CA ASP A 334 2.48 -27.49 -10.49
C ASP A 334 3.50 -26.34 -10.56
N ASP A 335 4.10 -25.89 -9.44
CA ASP A 335 5.19 -24.89 -9.47
C ASP A 335 6.54 -25.52 -9.88
N THR A 336 6.57 -26.35 -10.94
CA THR A 336 7.86 -26.69 -11.55
C THR A 336 8.54 -25.40 -12.04
N PRO A 337 9.88 -25.29 -12.02
CA PRO A 337 10.61 -24.15 -12.58
C PRO A 337 10.19 -23.81 -14.02
N GLU A 338 9.65 -24.79 -14.73
CA GLU A 338 9.08 -24.70 -16.07
C GLU A 338 7.76 -23.92 -16.09
N VAL A 339 6.85 -24.12 -15.14
CA VAL A 339 5.58 -23.39 -15.04
C VAL A 339 5.84 -21.92 -14.65
N LEU A 340 6.73 -21.67 -13.69
CA LEU A 340 7.11 -20.30 -13.32
C LEU A 340 7.68 -19.51 -14.51
N ARG A 341 8.42 -20.16 -15.41
CA ARG A 341 8.96 -19.54 -16.63
C ARG A 341 7.90 -19.19 -17.67
N THR A 342 6.72 -19.81 -17.61
CA THR A 342 5.59 -19.50 -18.51
C THR A 342 4.72 -18.35 -17.99
N MET A 343 4.88 -17.95 -16.73
CA MET A 343 4.13 -16.83 -16.15
C MET A 343 4.66 -15.47 -16.64
N PRO A 344 3.81 -14.44 -16.74
CA PRO A 344 4.26 -13.07 -16.97
C PRO A 344 5.29 -12.61 -15.92
N ASP A 345 6.24 -11.76 -16.32
CA ASP A 345 7.33 -11.29 -15.44
C ASP A 345 6.83 -10.65 -14.13
N ILE A 346 5.65 -10.00 -14.16
CA ILE A 346 5.03 -9.39 -12.98
C ILE A 346 4.52 -10.43 -11.96
N ASP A 347 4.18 -11.63 -12.42
CA ASP A 347 3.65 -12.69 -11.56
C ASP A 347 4.73 -13.64 -11.06
N GLN A 348 5.93 -13.58 -11.65
CA GLN A 348 7.08 -14.35 -11.16
C GLN A 348 7.72 -13.73 -9.92
N PRO A 349 8.40 -14.52 -9.07
CA PRO A 349 9.27 -13.95 -8.04
C PRO A 349 10.44 -13.20 -8.68
N ASN A 350 10.78 -12.03 -8.14
CA ASN A 350 11.89 -11.24 -8.66
C ASN A 350 13.26 -11.88 -8.31
N PRO A 351 14.35 -11.46 -8.98
CA PRO A 351 15.69 -11.93 -8.66
C PRO A 351 16.13 -11.71 -7.20
N GLY A 352 15.73 -10.61 -6.56
CA GLY A 352 16.06 -10.32 -5.16
C GLY A 352 15.47 -11.33 -4.18
N TRP A 353 14.20 -11.67 -4.36
CA TRP A 353 13.46 -12.72 -3.66
C TRP A 353 14.08 -14.08 -3.92
N LYS A 354 14.33 -14.43 -5.20
CA LYS A 354 15.00 -15.70 -5.56
C LYS A 354 16.36 -15.82 -4.86
N ARG A 355 17.18 -14.76 -4.88
CA ARG A 355 18.50 -14.75 -4.22
C ARG A 355 18.39 -14.87 -2.71
N HIS A 356 17.45 -14.17 -2.10
CA HIS A 356 17.22 -14.19 -0.65
C HIS A 356 16.86 -15.59 -0.15
N TRP A 357 15.97 -16.27 -0.88
CA TRP A 357 15.44 -17.58 -0.50
C TRP A 357 16.31 -18.76 -0.94
N TYR A 358 16.90 -18.71 -2.13
CA TYR A 358 17.54 -19.88 -2.74
C TYR A 358 19.06 -19.83 -2.86
N SER A 359 19.71 -18.68 -2.59
CA SER A 359 21.15 -18.50 -2.90
C SER A 359 21.46 -18.78 -4.40
N GLN A 360 22.70 -18.64 -4.88
CA GLN A 360 23.00 -18.57 -6.33
C GLN A 360 22.69 -19.84 -7.16
N ASP A 361 22.42 -21.00 -6.56
CA ASP A 361 22.13 -22.25 -7.28
C ASP A 361 20.63 -22.57 -7.30
N VAL A 362 19.97 -22.19 -8.40
CA VAL A 362 18.52 -22.37 -8.63
C VAL A 362 18.20 -23.76 -9.20
N THR A 363 19.18 -24.65 -9.34
CA THR A 363 19.08 -25.90 -10.12
C THR A 363 18.44 -27.09 -9.38
N GLY A 364 17.92 -26.93 -8.17
CA GLY A 364 17.32 -28.07 -7.44
C GLY A 364 16.47 -27.73 -6.23
N CYS A 365 15.84 -26.56 -6.18
CA CYS A 365 15.00 -26.21 -5.03
C CYS A 365 13.61 -26.85 -5.14
N GLU A 366 13.38 -27.90 -4.35
CA GLU A 366 12.04 -28.41 -4.07
C GLU A 366 11.22 -27.33 -3.37
N ILE A 367 10.16 -26.90 -4.04
CA ILE A 367 9.24 -25.87 -3.57
C ILE A 367 8.32 -26.51 -2.51
N PHE A 368 8.49 -26.07 -1.26
CA PHE A 368 7.71 -26.45 -0.08
C PHE A 368 7.66 -27.95 0.25
N THR A 369 8.75 -28.51 0.77
CA THR A 369 8.64 -29.71 1.60
C THR A 369 7.97 -29.35 2.94
N LEU A 370 6.89 -30.05 3.28
CA LEU A 370 6.32 -30.07 4.63
C LEU A 370 7.41 -30.55 5.58
N ARG A 371 8.04 -29.65 6.34
CA ARG A 371 9.23 -29.99 7.13
C ARG A 371 8.84 -30.85 8.33
N SER A 372 9.31 -32.10 8.33
CA SER A 372 9.30 -32.99 9.49
C SER A 372 10.06 -32.34 10.65
N ALA A 373 9.49 -32.39 11.85
CA ALA A 373 9.94 -31.67 13.04
C ALA A 373 11.28 -32.16 13.66
N ALA A 374 12.10 -32.90 12.91
CA ALA A 374 13.29 -33.56 13.46
C ALA A 374 14.59 -33.05 12.82
N GLY A 375 15.23 -32.09 13.51
CA GLY A 375 16.69 -32.01 13.55
C GLY A 375 17.40 -31.11 12.53
N GLU A 376 17.01 -29.83 12.37
CA GLU A 376 17.82 -28.87 11.61
C GLU A 376 18.15 -27.57 12.36
N SER A 377 19.34 -27.04 12.03
CA SER A 377 20.05 -25.89 12.62
C SER A 377 19.22 -24.59 12.69
N GLU A 378 19.46 -23.77 13.74
CA GLU A 378 18.85 -22.43 13.95
C GLU A 378 18.88 -21.53 12.69
N ALA A 379 19.92 -21.67 11.86
CA ALA A 379 20.07 -20.94 10.60
C ALA A 379 18.93 -21.21 9.58
N ALA A 380 18.36 -22.41 9.60
CA ALA A 380 17.30 -22.82 8.70
C ALA A 380 15.88 -22.49 9.24
N GLN A 381 15.75 -22.22 10.54
CA GLN A 381 14.51 -21.68 11.13
C GLN A 381 14.31 -20.20 10.77
N LEU A 382 15.42 -19.48 10.52
CA LEU A 382 15.41 -18.07 10.14
C LEU A 382 14.79 -17.84 8.74
N ARG A 383 14.93 -18.77 7.79
CA ARG A 383 14.37 -18.61 6.43
C ARG A 383 12.94 -19.16 6.37
N THR A 384 11.95 -18.38 6.83
CA THR A 384 10.51 -18.66 6.65
C THR A 384 9.74 -17.43 6.17
N PHE A 385 8.71 -17.63 5.34
CA PHE A 385 7.88 -16.58 4.71
C PHE A 385 7.69 -15.37 5.64
N GLY A 386 8.23 -14.21 5.26
CA GLY A 386 8.31 -13.01 6.11
C GLY A 386 9.52 -12.89 7.03
N TYR A 387 10.71 -13.30 6.58
CA TYR A 387 11.94 -13.07 7.31
C TYR A 387 12.24 -11.57 7.45
N CYS A 388 12.03 -11.02 8.65
CA CYS A 388 12.05 -9.57 8.89
C CYS A 388 13.41 -8.90 8.62
N ALA A 389 14.53 -9.62 8.75
CA ALA A 389 15.85 -9.03 8.56
C ALA A 389 16.16 -8.69 7.08
N GLY A 390 15.37 -9.20 6.13
CA GLY A 390 15.49 -8.85 4.70
C GLY A 390 14.61 -7.67 4.26
N TRP A 391 13.64 -7.25 5.08
CA TRP A 391 12.57 -6.33 4.65
C TRP A 391 12.98 -4.85 4.62
N GLU A 392 14.19 -4.52 5.07
CA GLU A 392 14.69 -3.15 5.12
C GLU A 392 14.90 -2.53 3.73
N PHE A 393 15.07 -3.35 2.69
CA PHE A 393 15.45 -2.89 1.35
C PHE A 393 14.48 -3.26 0.22
N GLY A 394 13.26 -3.71 0.50
CA GLY A 394 12.28 -4.00 -0.57
C GLY A 394 12.77 -5.04 -1.58
N TYR A 395 13.55 -6.03 -1.14
CA TYR A 395 14.12 -7.07 -2.01
C TYR A 395 13.08 -7.82 -2.85
N ALA A 396 11.82 -7.90 -2.39
CA ALA A 396 10.71 -8.49 -3.13
C ALA A 396 10.08 -7.53 -4.17
N LEU A 397 10.50 -6.26 -4.20
CA LEU A 397 10.07 -5.23 -5.14
C LEU A 397 11.08 -4.99 -6.27
N TRP A 398 12.38 -5.08 -5.99
CA TRP A 398 13.45 -4.71 -6.93
C TRP A 398 14.02 -5.90 -7.70
N ASP A 399 14.15 -5.73 -9.02
CA ASP A 399 14.74 -6.73 -9.92
C ASP A 399 16.28 -6.74 -9.83
N GLY A 400 16.88 -5.65 -9.33
CA GLY A 400 18.32 -5.50 -9.11
C GLY A 400 18.68 -5.16 -7.66
N VAL A 401 19.85 -5.62 -7.20
CA VAL A 401 20.52 -5.00 -6.05
C VAL A 401 21.13 -3.71 -6.57
N ASN A 402 20.51 -2.57 -6.27
CA ASN A 402 21.08 -1.26 -6.57
C ASN A 402 22.00 -0.80 -5.45
#